data_AF-A0A0A1TZC5-F1
#
_entry.id   AF-A0A0A1TZC5-F1
#
_cell.length_a   1.000
_cell.length_b   1.000
_cell.length_c   1.000
_cell.angle_alpha   90.00
_cell.angle_beta   90.00
_cell.angle_gamma   90.00
#
_symmetry.space_group_name_H-M   'P 1'
#
loop_
_entity.id
_entity.type
_entity.pdbx_description
1 polymer ?
#
loop_
_entity_poly.entity_id
_entity_poly.type
_entity_poly.pdbx_seq_one_letter_code
_entity_poly.pdbx_strand_id
1 'polypeptide(L)'
;MLAKDSLKKRRAHPGAVALTEIKILQRTTDMLLKKAPFQHVVREIAQSYSTDLRFQSSALMALQEAAEAYLVGLFEDSNLCAIHAKRVTIMPKDIQLARRIRGERT
;
A
#
# COMPACT_ATOMS: atom_id res chain seq x y z
N MET A 1 45.57 -7.03 23.67
CA MET A 1 44.75 -6.59 22.52
C MET A 1 43.80 -7.73 22.15
N LEU A 2 42.55 -7.71 22.64
CA LEU A 2 41.56 -8.74 22.28
C LEU A 2 40.81 -8.27 21.04
N ALA A 3 40.92 -9.06 19.96
CA ALA A 3 40.23 -8.84 18.71
C ALA A 3 38.71 -8.81 18.97
N LYS A 4 38.07 -7.68 18.65
CA LYS A 4 36.61 -7.62 18.48
C LYS A 4 36.29 -8.48 17.27
N ASP A 5 35.93 -9.73 17.52
CA ASP A 5 35.37 -10.62 16.52
C ASP A 5 34.07 -9.96 16.02
N SER A 6 34.14 -9.36 14.83
CA SER A 6 33.04 -8.61 14.24
C SER A 6 31.90 -9.58 13.94
N LEU A 7 30.87 -9.60 14.80
CA LEU A 7 29.68 -10.44 14.64
C LEU A 7 29.10 -10.28 13.24
N LYS A 8 29.27 -11.31 12.41
CA LYS A 8 28.76 -11.36 11.03
C LYS A 8 27.24 -11.18 11.08
N LYS A 9 26.74 -10.07 10.51
CA LYS A 9 25.31 -9.72 10.53
C LYS A 9 24.49 -10.85 9.90
N ARG A 10 23.76 -11.61 10.73
CA ARG A 10 22.96 -12.75 10.28
C ARG A 10 21.80 -12.24 9.43
N ARG A 11 21.64 -12.79 8.22
CA ARG A 11 20.52 -12.44 7.33
C ARG A 11 19.25 -13.11 7.86
N ALA A 12 18.14 -12.38 7.85
CA ALA A 12 16.83 -12.95 8.15
C ALA A 12 16.42 -13.94 7.05
N HIS A 13 15.64 -14.96 7.41
CA HIS A 13 15.05 -15.87 6.43
C HIS A 13 14.10 -15.11 5.48
N PRO A 14 14.05 -15.48 4.19
CA PRO A 14 13.07 -14.90 3.26
C PRO A 14 11.65 -14.99 3.84
N GLY A 15 10.91 -13.88 3.80
CA GLY A 15 9.58 -13.76 4.39
C GLY A 15 9.53 -13.34 5.86
N ALA A 16 10.58 -13.55 6.66
CA ALA A 16 10.57 -13.16 8.08
C ALA A 16 10.45 -11.63 8.26
N VAL A 17 11.13 -10.87 7.40
CA VAL A 17 11.05 -9.40 7.39
C VAL A 17 9.64 -8.95 6.96
N ALA A 18 9.10 -9.52 5.88
CA ALA A 18 7.75 -9.19 5.39
C ALA A 18 6.67 -9.48 6.45
N LEU A 19 6.74 -10.60 7.17
CA LEU A 19 5.81 -10.92 8.26
C LEU A 19 5.94 -9.93 9.44
N THR A 20 7.13 -9.42 9.68
CA THR A 20 7.36 -8.40 10.72
C THR A 20 6.77 -7.06 10.28
N GLU A 21 6.99 -6.65 9.03
CA GLU A 21 6.43 -5.45 8.45
C GLU A 21 4.89 -5.48 8.45
N ILE A 22 4.28 -6.59 8.02
CA ILE A 22 2.82 -6.75 8.06
C ILE A 22 2.27 -6.54 9.47
N LYS A 23 2.89 -7.16 10.49
CA LYS A 23 2.47 -7.00 11.89
C LYS A 23 2.60 -5.56 12.39
N ILE A 24 3.65 -4.85 11.98
CA ILE A 24 3.86 -3.45 12.36
C ILE A 24 2.79 -2.57 11.70
N LEU A 25 2.61 -2.71 10.38
CA LEU A 25 1.66 -1.91 9.60
C LEU A 25 0.20 -2.15 10.00
N GLN A 26 -0.16 -3.37 10.40
CA GLN A 26 -1.50 -3.68 10.91
C GLN A 26 -1.76 -3.12 12.32
N ARG A 27 -0.72 -2.75 13.06
CA ARG A 27 -0.83 -2.26 14.43
C ARG A 27 -0.87 -0.73 14.50
N THR A 28 -0.30 -0.06 13.52
CA THR A 28 -0.30 1.41 13.41
C THR A 28 -1.36 1.88 12.43
N THR A 29 -1.67 3.17 12.48
CA THR A 29 -2.61 3.84 11.57
C THR A 29 -1.92 5.02 10.88
N ASP A 30 -0.60 4.91 10.69
CA ASP A 30 0.19 5.95 10.03
C ASP A 30 -0.07 5.94 8.53
N MET A 31 -0.12 7.12 7.91
CA MET A 31 -0.22 7.24 6.46
C MET A 31 1.03 6.66 5.79
N LEU A 32 0.84 5.76 4.84
CA LEU A 32 1.91 5.03 4.18
C LEU A 32 2.43 5.75 2.93
N LEU A 33 1.56 6.52 2.25
CA LEU A 33 1.97 7.33 1.11
C LEU A 33 2.54 8.66 1.59
N LYS A 34 3.61 9.10 0.92
CA LYS A 34 4.18 10.43 1.16
C LYS A 34 3.15 11.50 0.76
N LYS A 35 2.87 12.42 1.68
CA LYS A 35 1.85 13.48 1.49
C LYS A 35 2.08 14.35 0.25
N ALA A 36 3.32 14.77 0.00
CA ALA A 36 3.62 15.66 -1.13
C ALA A 36 3.40 14.99 -2.51
N PRO A 37 3.95 13.78 -2.80
CA PRO A 37 3.59 13.04 -4.01
C PRO A 37 2.09 12.78 -4.18
N PHE A 38 1.41 12.37 -3.10
CA PHE A 38 -0.05 12.15 -3.16
C PHE A 38 -0.80 13.45 -3.54
N GLN A 39 -0.44 14.57 -2.91
CA GLN A 39 -1.00 15.88 -3.23
C GLN A 39 -0.73 16.28 -4.70
N HIS A 40 0.45 15.99 -5.25
CA HIS A 40 0.74 16.27 -6.66
C HIS A 40 -0.19 15.50 -7.59
N VAL A 41 -0.39 14.20 -7.33
CA VAL A 41 -1.31 13.36 -8.13
C VAL A 41 -2.75 13.87 -8.04
N VAL A 42 -3.23 14.23 -6.85
CA VAL A 42 -4.58 14.79 -6.68
C VAL A 42 -4.76 16.06 -7.52
N ARG A 43 -3.76 16.97 -7.50
CA ARG A 43 -3.84 18.22 -8.26
C ARG A 43 -3.73 17.99 -9.77
N GLU A 44 -2.88 17.07 -10.21
CA GLU A 44 -2.75 16.67 -11.62
C GLU A 44 -4.08 16.14 -12.16
N ILE A 45 -4.72 15.23 -11.42
CA ILE A 45 -6.04 14.71 -11.80
C ILE A 45 -7.08 15.84 -11.80
N ALA A 46 -7.12 16.67 -10.77
CA ALA A 46 -8.08 17.76 -10.65
C ALA A 46 -7.98 18.80 -11.78
N GLN A 47 -6.77 19.09 -12.25
CA GLN A 47 -6.53 20.00 -13.38
C GLN A 47 -7.18 19.54 -14.68
N SER A 48 -7.41 18.23 -14.85
CA SER A 48 -8.15 17.71 -16.00
C SER A 48 -9.64 18.03 -15.97
N TYR A 49 -10.18 18.41 -14.81
CA TYR A 49 -11.60 18.80 -14.64
C TYR A 49 -11.78 20.31 -14.60
N SER A 50 -10.89 21.03 -13.90
CA SER A 50 -10.93 22.50 -13.81
C SER A 50 -9.56 23.07 -13.43
N THR A 51 -9.17 24.16 -14.08
CA THR A 51 -7.82 24.75 -13.96
C THR A 51 -7.58 25.52 -12.66
N ASP A 52 -8.64 26.04 -12.02
CA ASP A 52 -8.53 26.98 -10.89
C ASP A 52 -8.98 26.39 -9.53
N LEU A 53 -8.82 25.07 -9.35
CA LEU A 53 -9.20 24.40 -8.12
C LEU A 53 -8.21 24.64 -6.97
N ARG A 54 -8.73 25.16 -5.86
CA ARG A 54 -8.01 25.25 -4.58
C ARG A 54 -8.46 24.14 -3.64
N PHE A 55 -7.49 23.52 -2.96
CA PHE A 55 -7.73 22.43 -2.04
C PHE A 55 -7.47 22.88 -0.61
N GLN A 56 -8.41 22.59 0.28
CA GLN A 56 -8.18 22.65 1.72
C GLN A 56 -7.21 21.54 2.15
N SER A 57 -6.41 21.79 3.18
CA SER A 57 -5.49 20.79 3.74
C SER A 57 -6.23 19.53 4.24
N SER A 58 -7.38 19.70 4.90
CA SER A 58 -8.22 18.59 5.35
C SER A 58 -8.82 17.79 4.20
N ALA A 59 -9.17 18.42 3.08
CA ALA A 59 -9.68 17.73 1.89
C ALA A 59 -8.62 16.81 1.28
N LEU A 60 -7.36 17.26 1.21
CA LEU A 60 -6.25 16.42 0.73
C LEU A 60 -5.99 15.25 1.68
N MET A 61 -6.06 15.47 2.99
CA MET A 61 -5.94 14.40 3.97
C MET A 61 -7.07 13.37 3.86
N ALA A 62 -8.32 13.82 3.72
CA ALA A 62 -9.48 12.93 3.55
C ALA A 62 -9.38 12.09 2.27
N LEU A 63 -8.93 12.69 1.16
CA LEU A 63 -8.66 11.95 -0.08
C LEU A 63 -7.57 10.89 0.11
N GLN A 64 -6.51 11.22 0.86
CA GLN A 64 -5.42 10.28 1.12
C GLN A 64 -5.88 9.12 2.00
N GLU A 65 -6.63 9.41 3.05
CA GLU A 65 -7.19 8.41 3.96
C GLU A 65 -8.11 7.44 3.21
N ALA A 66 -9.04 7.97 2.40
CA ALA A 66 -9.93 7.15 1.59
C ALA A 66 -9.17 6.31 0.56
N ALA A 67 -8.16 6.87 -0.11
CA ALA A 67 -7.36 6.17 -1.10
C ALA A 67 -6.54 5.03 -0.49
N GLU A 68 -5.87 5.26 0.64
CA GLU A 68 -5.10 4.23 1.32
C GLU A 68 -6.00 3.12 1.88
N ALA A 69 -7.14 3.47 2.50
CA ALA A 69 -8.11 2.50 2.98
C ALA A 69 -8.65 1.61 1.85
N TYR A 70 -8.97 2.20 0.70
CA TYR A 70 -9.41 1.46 -0.48
C TYR A 70 -8.33 0.49 -1.00
N LEU A 71 -7.07 0.96 -1.09
CA LEU A 71 -5.96 0.14 -1.56
C LEU A 71 -5.65 -1.01 -0.60
N VAL A 72 -5.68 -0.78 0.71
CA VAL A 72 -5.51 -1.84 1.73
C VAL A 72 -6.58 -2.90 1.56
N GLY A 73 -7.86 -2.51 1.51
CA GLY A 73 -8.95 -3.47 1.29
C GLY A 73 -8.80 -4.23 -0.04
N LEU A 74 -8.38 -3.56 -1.11
CA LEU A 74 -8.14 -4.22 -2.40
C LEU A 74 -6.99 -5.24 -2.33
N PHE A 75 -5.94 -4.95 -1.57
CA PHE A 75 -4.84 -5.89 -1.34
C PHE A 75 -5.25 -7.09 -0.49
N GLU A 76 -6.15 -6.91 0.47
CA GLU A 76 -6.72 -8.03 1.25
C GLU A 76 -7.45 -9.02 0.33
N ASP A 77 -8.35 -8.54 -0.52
CA ASP A 77 -9.07 -9.39 -1.48
C ASP A 77 -8.14 -10.03 -2.52
N SER A 78 -7.16 -9.26 -2.99
CA SER A 78 -6.14 -9.77 -3.93
C SER A 78 -5.29 -10.87 -3.30
N ASN A 79 -5.00 -10.75 -1.99
CA ASN A 79 -4.30 -11.79 -1.24
C ASN A 79 -5.14 -13.06 -1.12
N LEU A 80 -6.45 -12.93 -0.84
CA LEU A 80 -7.37 -14.08 -0.85
C LEU A 80 -7.41 -14.77 -2.22
N CYS A 81 -7.41 -14.01 -3.32
CA CYS A 81 -7.34 -14.55 -4.67
C CYS A 81 -6.02 -15.30 -4.96
N ALA A 82 -4.89 -14.77 -4.48
CA ALA A 82 -3.59 -15.42 -4.61
C ALA A 82 -3.55 -16.76 -3.83
N ILE A 83 -4.06 -16.76 -2.59
CA ILE A 83 -4.16 -17.94 -1.73
C ILE A 83 -5.09 -18.99 -2.35
N HIS A 84 -6.23 -18.58 -2.90
CA HIS A 84 -7.16 -19.46 -3.61
C HIS A 84 -6.46 -20.19 -4.78
N ALA A 85 -5.55 -19.52 -5.47
CA ALA A 85 -4.72 -20.09 -6.53
C ALA A 85 -3.43 -20.78 -6.02
N LYS A 86 -3.33 -21.11 -4.73
CA LYS A 86 -2.17 -21.76 -4.08
C LYS A 86 -0.84 -21.00 -4.23
N ARG A 87 -0.89 -19.67 -4.30
CA ARG A 87 0.29 -18.79 -4.38
C ARG A 87 0.39 -17.93 -3.12
N VAL A 88 1.61 -17.43 -2.87
CA VAL A 88 1.91 -16.44 -1.81
C VAL A 88 2.22 -15.05 -2.36
N THR A 89 2.48 -14.95 -3.67
CA THR A 89 2.78 -13.68 -4.35
C THR A 89 1.54 -13.22 -5.09
N ILE A 90 1.07 -12.02 -4.75
CA ILE A 90 0.00 -11.32 -5.46
C ILE A 90 0.45 -10.94 -6.88
N MET A 91 -0.45 -11.05 -7.83
CA MET A 91 -0.21 -10.77 -9.25
C MET A 91 -1.31 -9.84 -9.79
N PRO A 92 -1.09 -9.15 -10.94
CA PRO A 92 -2.12 -8.29 -11.52
C PRO A 92 -3.47 -8.97 -11.78
N LYS A 93 -3.46 -10.27 -12.09
CA LYS A 93 -4.69 -11.07 -12.26
C LYS A 93 -5.52 -11.20 -10.98
N ASP A 94 -4.89 -11.15 -9.81
CA ASP A 94 -5.57 -11.25 -8.52
C ASP A 94 -6.33 -9.95 -8.24
N ILE A 95 -5.70 -8.80 -8.49
CA ILE A 95 -6.33 -7.48 -8.40
C ILE A 95 -7.49 -7.37 -9.39
N GLN A 96 -7.26 -7.79 -10.64
CA GLN A 96 -8.29 -7.76 -11.68
C GLN A 96 -9.50 -8.65 -11.33
N LEU A 97 -9.27 -9.81 -10.71
CA LEU A 97 -10.32 -10.70 -10.24
C LEU A 97 -11.07 -10.09 -9.05
N ALA A 98 -10.36 -9.58 -8.05
CA ALA A 98 -10.94 -8.90 -6.89
C ALA A 98 -11.86 -7.73 -7.32
N ARG A 99 -11.36 -6.83 -8.17
CA ARG A 99 -12.16 -5.72 -8.72
C ARG A 99 -13.37 -6.19 -9.52
N ARG A 100 -13.24 -7.31 -10.25
CA ARG A 100 -14.35 -7.89 -11.01
C ARG A 100 -15.45 -8.41 -10.10
N ILE A 101 -15.09 -9.10 -9.01
CA ILE A 101 -16.04 -9.62 -8.02
C ILE A 101 -16.72 -8.49 -7.25
N ARG A 102 -15.98 -7.42 -6.91
CA ARG A 102 -16.54 -6.21 -6.28
C ARG A 102 -17.52 -5.43 -7.15
N GLY A 103 -17.56 -5.68 -8.46
CA GLY A 103 -18.38 -4.92 -9.40
C GLY A 103 -17.80 -3.56 -9.81
N GLU A 104 -16.52 -3.29 -9.51
CA GLU A 104 -15.82 -2.03 -9.83
C GLU A 104 -15.27 -1.96 -11.27
N ARG A 105 -15.51 -3.02 -12.04
CA ARG A 105 -15.08 -3.14 -13.43
C ARG A 105 -16.29 -2.91 -14.32
N THR A 106 -16.45 -1.67 -14.78
CA THR A 106 -17.10 -1.37 -16.07
C THR A 106 -16.17 -1.73 -17.22
#